data_AF-A0A642C2D5-F1
#
_entry.id   AF-A0A642C2D5-F1
#
_cell.length_a   1.000
_cell.length_b   1.000
_cell.length_c   1.000
_cell.angle_alpha   90.00
_cell.angle_beta   90.00
_cell.angle_gamma   90.00
#
_symmetry.space_group_name_H-M   'P 1'
#
loop_
_entity.id
_entity.type
_entity.pdbx_description
1 polymer ?
#
loop_
_entity_poly.entity_id
_entity_poly.type
_entity_poly.pdbx_seq_one_letter_code
_entity_poly.pdbx_strand_id
1 'polypeptide(L)'
;SYDRLRGTLRRYGMLDEDNFHDTYLFVRRQVLVPGKDITDYDAYFVGCYKKAALVKIKRENRYAHPEDDFFLRCGEEAEFLSTDDLNGCERLVRDILRFIRQKFSYDEYRMFMLRFYEASFSFKALAECMGISAMAISQKVCAIVEAVRSHRSFAWRSQMLVIEGAIS
;
A
#
# COMPACT_ATOMS: atom_id res chain seq x y z
N SER A 1 32.49 -32.68 -4.75
CA SER A 1 32.96 -31.27 -4.82
C SER A 1 31.78 -30.37 -5.16
N TYR A 2 31.77 -29.11 -4.70
CA TYR A 2 30.67 -28.15 -4.89
C TYR A 2 30.29 -28.00 -6.37
N ASP A 3 31.26 -27.77 -7.25
CA ASP A 3 31.02 -27.61 -8.69
C ASP A 3 30.51 -28.90 -9.36
N ARG A 4 30.93 -30.07 -8.87
CA ARG A 4 30.41 -31.37 -9.34
C ARG A 4 28.92 -31.50 -9.05
N LEU A 5 28.48 -31.17 -7.83
CA LEU A 5 27.07 -31.21 -7.45
C LEU A 5 26.24 -30.21 -8.25
N ARG A 6 26.77 -28.99 -8.41
CA ARG A 6 26.15 -27.93 -9.20
C ARG A 6 25.95 -28.36 -10.66
N GLY A 7 26.98 -28.95 -11.26
CA GLY A 7 26.93 -29.48 -12.63
C GLY A 7 25.93 -30.63 -12.79
N THR A 8 25.83 -31.52 -11.79
CA THR A 8 24.85 -32.61 -11.82
C THR A 8 23.42 -32.10 -11.82
N LEU A 9 23.10 -31.08 -11.01
CA LEU A 9 21.73 -30.55 -10.92
C LEU A 9 21.32 -29.73 -12.15
N ARG A 10 22.26 -29.00 -12.77
CA ARG A 10 22.00 -28.26 -14.03
C ARG A 10 21.56 -29.17 -15.17
N ARG A 11 21.90 -30.46 -15.15
CA ARG A 11 21.41 -31.43 -16.16
C ARG A 11 19.90 -31.68 -16.07
N TYR A 12 19.25 -31.34 -14.96
CA TYR A 12 17.83 -31.56 -14.74
C TYR A 12 16.97 -30.30 -14.99
N GLY A 13 17.58 -29.19 -15.42
CA GLY A 13 16.88 -27.94 -15.74
C GLY A 13 17.55 -26.70 -15.15
N MET A 14 16.81 -25.61 -15.09
CA MET A 14 17.27 -24.37 -14.46
C MET A 14 17.53 -24.62 -12.97
N LEU A 15 18.73 -24.27 -12.52
CA LEU A 15 19.16 -24.45 -11.13
C LEU A 15 18.63 -23.31 -10.27
N ASP A 16 17.92 -23.63 -9.21
CA ASP A 16 17.62 -22.69 -8.12
C ASP A 16 18.89 -22.55 -7.26
N GLU A 17 19.69 -21.50 -7.51
CA GLU A 17 20.99 -21.30 -6.87
C GLU A 17 20.86 -21.11 -5.34
N ASP A 18 19.78 -20.47 -4.88
CA ASP A 18 19.51 -20.28 -3.44
C ASP A 18 19.21 -21.63 -2.77
N ASN A 19 18.28 -22.40 -3.35
CA ASN A 19 17.93 -23.73 -2.84
C ASN A 19 19.13 -24.68 -2.89
N PHE A 20 19.99 -24.56 -3.91
CA PHE A 20 21.23 -25.32 -4.00
C PHE A 20 22.20 -24.97 -2.86
N HIS A 21 22.40 -23.68 -2.60
CA HIS A 21 23.31 -23.22 -1.54
C HIS A 21 22.81 -23.63 -0.15
N ASP A 22 21.52 -23.43 0.13
CA ASP A 22 20.89 -23.84 1.39
C ASP A 22 20.99 -25.36 1.61
N THR A 23 20.72 -26.13 0.56
CA THR A 23 20.88 -27.60 0.61
C THR A 23 22.33 -27.99 0.89
N TYR A 24 23.29 -27.30 0.28
CA TYR A 24 24.71 -27.59 0.47
C TYR A 24 25.16 -27.33 1.91
N LEU A 25 24.78 -26.19 2.48
CA LEU A 25 25.05 -25.88 3.88
C LEU A 25 24.31 -26.84 4.83
N PHE A 26 23.08 -27.23 4.51
CA PHE A 26 22.33 -28.22 5.28
C PHE A 26 23.04 -29.58 5.29
N VAL A 27 23.34 -30.14 4.12
CA VAL A 27 23.98 -31.46 4.00
C VAL A 27 25.37 -31.44 4.63
N ARG A 28 26.16 -30.37 4.44
CA ARG A 28 27.48 -30.22 5.06
C ARG A 28 27.42 -30.21 6.58
N ARG A 29 26.37 -29.62 7.18
CA ARG A 29 26.12 -29.73 8.63
C ARG A 29 25.77 -31.15 9.04
N GLN A 30 24.97 -31.88 8.26
CA GLN A 30 24.57 -33.26 8.58
C GLN A 30 25.74 -34.25 8.56
N VAL A 31 26.70 -34.07 7.64
CA VAL A 31 27.92 -34.91 7.59
C VAL A 31 28.78 -34.76 8.83
N LEU A 32 28.73 -33.60 9.50
CA LEU A 32 29.53 -33.32 10.69
C LEU A 32 28.88 -33.85 11.99
N VAL A 33 27.67 -34.41 11.93
CA VAL A 33 26.96 -34.94 13.11
C VAL A 33 27.47 -36.35 13.43
N PRO A 34 27.99 -36.60 14.66
CA PRO A 34 28.43 -37.94 15.07
C PRO A 34 27.28 -38.97 15.00
N GLY A 35 27.55 -40.14 14.44
CA GLY A 35 26.57 -41.24 14.35
C GLY A 35 25.67 -41.24 13.11
N LYS A 36 25.85 -40.28 12.19
CA LYS A 36 25.12 -40.25 10.92
C LYS A 36 26.03 -40.71 9.79
N ASP A 37 25.83 -41.94 9.33
CA ASP A 37 26.62 -42.50 8.23
C ASP A 37 25.94 -42.20 6.87
N ILE A 38 26.59 -41.37 6.06
CA ILE A 38 26.14 -41.04 4.70
C ILE A 38 27.05 -41.77 3.72
N THR A 39 26.57 -42.92 3.24
CA THR A 39 27.31 -43.81 2.35
C THR A 39 27.44 -43.27 0.93
N ASP A 40 26.41 -42.62 0.41
CA ASP A 40 26.42 -41.91 -0.89
C ASP A 40 26.05 -40.44 -0.70
N TYR A 41 27.07 -39.60 -0.67
CA TYR A 41 26.94 -38.16 -0.50
C TYR A 41 26.19 -37.49 -1.66
N ASP A 42 26.43 -37.91 -2.90
CA ASP A 42 25.85 -37.27 -4.08
C ASP A 42 24.35 -37.60 -4.17
N ALA A 43 23.97 -38.86 -3.97
CA ALA A 43 22.57 -39.27 -3.92
C ALA A 43 21.81 -38.61 -2.76
N TYR A 44 22.44 -38.55 -1.57
CA TYR A 44 21.85 -37.89 -0.41
C TYR A 44 21.59 -36.41 -0.67
N PHE A 45 22.57 -35.71 -1.25
CA PHE A 45 22.46 -34.30 -1.61
C PHE A 45 21.33 -34.04 -2.60
N VAL A 46 21.25 -34.83 -3.69
CA VAL A 46 20.20 -34.70 -4.70
C VAL A 46 18.81 -34.93 -4.09
N GLY A 47 18.68 -35.90 -3.17
CA GLY A 47 17.45 -36.15 -2.44
C GLY A 47 17.03 -34.96 -1.57
N CYS A 48 17.96 -34.38 -0.81
CA CYS A 48 17.71 -33.18 -0.01
C CYS A 48 17.28 -31.99 -0.86
N TYR A 49 17.97 -31.73 -1.97
CA TYR A 49 17.67 -30.64 -2.89
C TYR A 49 16.24 -30.75 -3.45
N LYS A 50 15.88 -31.95 -3.95
CA LYS A 50 14.53 -32.22 -4.49
C LYS A 50 13.46 -32.04 -3.43
N LYS A 51 13.70 -32.52 -2.20
CA LYS A 51 12.76 -32.36 -1.09
C LYS A 51 12.55 -30.89 -0.74
N ALA A 52 13.62 -30.10 -0.66
CA ALA A 52 13.55 -28.67 -0.39
C ALA A 52 12.79 -27.91 -1.49
N ALA A 53 13.06 -28.25 -2.76
CA ALA A 53 12.35 -27.69 -3.91
C ALA A 53 10.83 -27.97 -3.85
N LEU A 54 10.44 -29.22 -3.54
CA LEU A 54 9.01 -29.58 -3.39
C LEU A 54 8.33 -28.84 -2.24
N VAL A 55 9.03 -28.62 -1.12
CA VAL A 55 8.50 -27.84 0.00
C VAL A 55 8.32 -26.37 -0.40
N LYS A 56 9.26 -25.79 -1.17
CA LYS A 56 9.15 -24.43 -1.70
C LYS A 56 7.96 -24.28 -2.64
N ILE A 57 7.80 -25.19 -3.61
CA ILE A 57 6.63 -25.23 -4.51
C ILE A 57 5.32 -25.30 -3.71
N LYS A 58 5.23 -26.20 -2.73
CA LYS A 58 4.03 -26.33 -1.89
C LYS A 58 3.74 -25.05 -1.10
N ARG A 59 4.77 -24.33 -0.64
CA ARG A 59 4.60 -23.06 0.08
C ARG A 59 4.17 -21.93 -0.84
N GLU A 60 4.73 -21.87 -2.05
CA GLU A 60 4.45 -20.85 -3.05
C GLU A 60 3.04 -21.00 -3.62
N ASN A 61 2.58 -22.24 -3.84
CA ASN A 61 1.22 -22.55 -4.27
C ASN A 61 0.12 -22.07 -3.30
N ARG A 62 0.47 -21.56 -2.11
CA ARG A 62 -0.49 -20.92 -1.19
C ARG A 62 -0.80 -19.48 -1.59
N TYR A 63 -0.04 -18.90 -2.50
CA TYR A 63 -0.17 -17.53 -2.95
C TYR A 63 -0.62 -17.53 -4.42
N ALA A 64 -1.58 -16.67 -4.73
CA ALA A 64 -1.84 -16.29 -6.11
C ALA A 64 -0.81 -15.20 -6.46
N HIS A 65 -0.11 -15.35 -7.57
CA HIS A 65 0.76 -14.32 -8.12
C HIS A 65 0.03 -13.71 -9.31
N PRO A 66 -0.62 -12.55 -9.13
CA PRO A 66 -1.26 -11.86 -10.23
C PRO A 66 -0.21 -11.53 -11.30
N GLU A 67 -0.62 -11.53 -12.56
CA GLU A 67 0.25 -11.09 -13.66
C GLU A 67 0.58 -9.59 -13.52
N ASP A 68 1.61 -9.14 -14.24
CA ASP A 68 2.09 -7.76 -14.17
C ASP A 68 1.00 -6.73 -14.53
N ASP A 69 -0.02 -7.13 -15.29
CA ASP A 69 -1.16 -6.29 -15.68
C ASP A 69 -2.22 -6.11 -14.57
N PHE A 70 -2.17 -6.90 -13.49
CA PHE A 70 -3.07 -6.78 -12.34
C PHE A 70 -3.04 -5.37 -11.74
N PHE A 71 -1.84 -4.80 -11.60
CA PHE A 71 -1.68 -3.44 -11.06
C PHE A 71 -2.19 -2.36 -12.02
N LEU A 72 -2.18 -2.63 -13.33
CA LEU A 72 -2.72 -1.71 -14.33
C LEU A 72 -4.25 -1.64 -14.22
N ARG A 73 -4.92 -2.78 -14.02
CA ARG A 73 -6.38 -2.84 -13.87
C ARG A 73 -6.88 -2.25 -12.54
N CYS A 74 -6.13 -2.41 -11.45
CA CYS A 74 -6.48 -1.77 -10.18
C CYS A 74 -6.52 -0.23 -10.26
N GLY A 75 -5.87 0.39 -11.25
CA GLY A 75 -5.91 1.83 -11.48
C GLY A 75 -7.14 2.32 -12.27
N GLU A 76 -7.75 1.45 -13.08
CA GLU A 76 -8.88 1.78 -13.95
C GLU A 76 -10.24 1.42 -13.32
N GLU A 77 -10.29 0.42 -12.43
CA GLU A 77 -11.51 -0.07 -11.76
C GLU A 77 -11.75 0.52 -10.36
N ALA A 78 -11.05 1.57 -9.96
CA ALA A 78 -11.65 2.47 -8.99
C ALA A 78 -12.79 3.19 -9.70
N GLU A 79 -13.98 2.58 -9.76
CA GLU A 79 -15.22 3.26 -10.10
C GLU A 79 -15.36 4.45 -9.15
N PHE A 80 -14.79 5.59 -9.53
CA PHE A 80 -15.20 6.86 -9.00
C PHE A 80 -16.68 6.92 -9.33
N LEU A 81 -17.54 6.86 -8.29
CA LEU A 81 -18.97 7.12 -8.41
C LEU A 81 -19.16 8.22 -9.46
N SER A 82 -19.94 7.93 -10.50
CA SER A 82 -20.12 8.89 -11.57
C SER A 82 -20.61 10.20 -10.94
N THR A 83 -20.26 11.34 -11.54
CA THR A 83 -20.68 12.64 -10.98
C THR A 83 -22.21 12.75 -10.83
N ASP A 84 -22.94 11.92 -11.57
CA ASP A 84 -24.40 11.82 -11.58
C ASP A 84 -24.97 10.95 -10.45
N ASP A 85 -24.16 10.11 -9.80
CA ASP A 85 -24.58 9.29 -8.64
C ASP A 85 -24.43 10.03 -7.29
N LEU A 86 -23.75 11.18 -7.29
CA LEU A 86 -23.52 11.96 -6.08
C LEU A 86 -24.79 12.72 -5.67
N ASN A 87 -25.19 12.57 -4.41
CA ASN A 87 -26.27 13.38 -3.86
C ASN A 87 -25.88 14.87 -3.79
N GLY A 88 -26.87 15.75 -3.59
CA GLY A 88 -26.64 17.20 -3.58
C GLY A 88 -25.59 17.68 -2.57
N CYS A 89 -25.48 16.99 -1.42
CA CYS A 89 -24.49 17.26 -0.38
C CYS A 89 -23.08 16.86 -0.84
N GLU A 90 -22.91 15.66 -1.39
CA GLU A 90 -21.63 15.17 -1.89
C GLU A 90 -21.09 16.05 -3.02
N ARG A 91 -21.96 16.47 -3.95
CA ARG A 91 -21.60 17.43 -5.00
C ARG A 91 -21.14 18.77 -4.41
N LEU A 92 -21.79 19.25 -3.35
CA LEU A 92 -21.41 20.50 -2.69
C LEU A 92 -20.05 20.37 -1.98
N VAL A 93 -19.83 19.29 -1.22
CA VAL A 93 -18.54 19.03 -0.55
C VAL A 93 -17.41 18.96 -1.57
N ARG A 94 -17.61 18.25 -2.68
CA ARG A 94 -16.61 18.13 -3.75
C ARG A 94 -16.26 19.48 -4.35
N ASP A 95 -17.26 20.31 -4.66
CA ASP A 95 -17.03 21.63 -5.25
C ASP A 95 -16.34 22.59 -4.24
N ILE A 96 -16.65 22.49 -2.95
CA ILE A 96 -15.95 23.20 -1.87
C ILE A 96 -14.47 22.78 -1.81
N LEU A 97 -14.19 21.47 -1.78
CA LEU A 97 -12.81 20.97 -1.73
C LEU A 97 -12.01 21.38 -2.96
N ARG A 98 -12.62 21.33 -4.15
CA ARG A 98 -12.02 21.83 -5.40
C ARG A 98 -11.69 23.32 -5.31
N PHE A 99 -12.63 24.13 -4.80
CA PHE A 99 -12.41 25.56 -4.59
C PHE A 99 -11.25 25.83 -3.63
N ILE A 100 -11.18 25.13 -2.49
CA ILE A 100 -10.08 25.29 -1.52
C ILE A 100 -8.75 24.95 -2.19
N ARG A 101 -8.67 23.82 -2.90
CA ARG A 101 -7.46 23.38 -3.62
C ARG A 101 -6.98 24.39 -4.67
N GLN A 102 -7.91 25.11 -5.31
CA GLN A 102 -7.57 26.10 -6.35
C GLN A 102 -7.19 27.46 -5.76
N LYS A 103 -7.77 27.85 -4.62
CA LYS A 103 -7.60 29.18 -4.03
C LYS A 103 -6.43 29.29 -3.04
N PHE A 104 -6.10 28.21 -2.33
CA PHE A 104 -5.09 28.18 -1.27
C PHE A 104 -3.85 27.39 -1.69
N SER A 105 -2.74 27.53 -0.96
CA SER A 105 -1.53 26.76 -1.27
C SER A 105 -1.76 25.27 -1.05
N TYR A 106 -0.92 24.42 -1.66
CA TYR A 106 -1.00 22.98 -1.46
C TYR A 106 -0.85 22.59 0.01
N ASP A 107 0.06 23.24 0.75
CA ASP A 107 0.28 22.99 2.17
C ASP A 107 -0.93 23.38 3.01
N GLU A 108 -1.60 24.49 2.69
CA GLU A 108 -2.83 24.93 3.35
C GLU A 108 -4.00 23.98 3.08
N TYR A 109 -4.13 23.49 1.84
CA TYR A 109 -5.09 22.46 1.49
C TYR A 109 -4.80 21.14 2.23
N ARG A 110 -3.54 20.69 2.26
CA ARG A 110 -3.12 19.47 2.96
C ARG A 110 -3.39 19.55 4.46
N MET A 111 -3.07 20.70 5.08
CA MET A 111 -3.38 20.99 6.48
C MET A 111 -4.89 20.87 6.76
N PHE A 112 -5.71 21.45 5.89
CA PHE A 112 -7.17 21.40 6.00
C PHE A 112 -7.70 19.95 5.89
N MET A 113 -7.19 19.17 4.92
CA MET A 113 -7.55 17.76 4.76
C MET A 113 -7.19 16.91 5.98
N LEU A 114 -5.99 17.08 6.51
CA LEU A 114 -5.53 16.38 7.73
C LEU A 114 -6.40 16.72 8.95
N ARG A 115 -6.88 17.97 9.05
CA ARG A 115 -7.70 18.45 10.16
C ARG A 115 -9.13 17.92 10.14
N PHE A 116 -9.76 17.85 8.96
CA PHE A 116 -11.21 17.66 8.83
C PHE A 116 -11.62 16.32 8.20
N TYR A 117 -10.75 15.68 7.42
CA TYR A 117 -11.13 14.51 6.61
C TYR A 117 -10.28 13.26 6.88
N GLU A 118 -8.96 13.41 7.02
CA GLU A 118 -8.07 12.23 7.03
C GLU A 118 -7.74 11.71 8.43
N ALA A 119 -7.31 12.59 9.34
CA ALA A 119 -6.70 12.15 10.60
C ALA A 119 -7.14 12.97 11.83
N SER A 120 -8.05 13.94 11.66
CA SER A 120 -8.56 14.79 12.73
C SER A 120 -7.47 15.44 13.60
N PHE A 121 -6.35 15.84 12.99
CA PHE A 121 -5.20 16.34 13.73
C PHE A 121 -5.54 17.55 14.62
N SER A 122 -4.96 17.62 15.81
CA SER A 122 -5.02 18.84 16.62
C SER A 122 -4.18 19.96 15.98
N PHE A 123 -4.44 21.23 16.33
CA PHE A 123 -3.59 22.34 15.89
C PHE A 123 -2.13 22.18 16.35
N LYS A 124 -1.91 21.52 17.49
CA LYS A 124 -0.57 21.18 17.97
C LYS A 124 0.12 20.15 17.07
N ALA A 125 -0.58 19.08 16.69
CA ALA A 125 -0.03 18.05 15.79
C ALA A 125 0.29 18.63 14.39
N LEU A 126 -0.58 19.49 13.86
CA LEU A 126 -0.32 20.19 12.59
C LEU A 126 0.87 21.13 12.69
N ALA A 127 0.98 21.88 13.79
CA ALA A 127 2.12 22.76 14.04
C ALA A 127 3.45 21.99 14.05
N GLU A 128 3.49 20.84 14.72
CA GLU A 128 4.65 19.95 14.77
C GLU A 128 5.01 19.38 13.39
N CYS A 129 4.04 18.88 12.62
CA CYS A 129 4.29 18.32 11.29
C CYS A 129 4.67 19.35 10.23
N MET A 130 4.18 20.58 10.36
CA MET A 130 4.38 21.65 9.35
C MET A 130 5.47 22.65 9.72
N GLY A 131 6.03 22.55 10.92
CA GLY A 131 7.11 23.44 11.38
C GLY A 131 6.70 24.89 11.59
N ILE A 132 5.41 25.16 11.83
CA ILE A 132 4.86 26.51 12.09
C ILE A 132 4.05 26.54 13.38
N SER A 133 3.78 27.72 13.93
CA SER A 133 3.06 27.83 15.20
C SER A 133 1.59 27.40 15.09
N ALA A 134 1.03 26.85 16.18
CA ALA A 134 -0.39 26.48 16.24
C ALA A 134 -1.33 27.68 16.02
N MET A 135 -0.88 28.90 16.37
CA MET A 135 -1.60 30.13 16.05
C MET A 135 -1.67 30.37 14.54
N ALA A 136 -0.55 30.21 13.82
CA ALA A 136 -0.51 30.35 12.36
C ALA A 136 -1.39 29.30 11.66
N ILE A 137 -1.38 28.05 12.15
CA ILE A 137 -2.30 27.00 11.70
C ILE A 137 -3.76 27.43 11.90
N SER A 138 -4.11 27.92 13.09
CA SER A 138 -5.47 28.35 13.39
C SER A 138 -5.93 29.50 12.48
N GLN A 139 -5.06 30.50 12.24
CA GLN A 139 -5.36 31.62 11.34
C GLN A 139 -5.61 31.15 9.91
N LYS A 140 -4.76 30.23 9.40
CA LYS A 140 -4.93 29.63 8.06
C LYS A 140 -6.24 28.85 7.95
N VAL A 141 -6.58 28.04 8.97
CA VAL A 141 -7.86 27.31 9.00
C VAL A 141 -9.04 28.27 9.00
N CYS A 142 -9.01 29.33 9.82
CA CYS A 142 -10.06 30.35 9.84
C CYS A 142 -10.23 31.01 8.46
N ALA A 143 -9.14 31.41 7.82
CA ALA A 143 -9.18 32.03 6.49
C ALA A 143 -9.82 31.12 5.43
N ILE A 144 -9.52 29.81 5.45
CA ILE A 144 -10.15 28.84 4.54
C ILE A 144 -11.65 28.74 4.81
N VAL A 145 -12.04 28.58 6.08
CA VAL A 145 -13.45 28.45 6.47
C VAL A 145 -14.25 29.71 6.12
N GLU A 146 -13.70 30.90 6.35
CA GLU A 146 -14.32 32.17 5.99
C GLU A 146 -14.47 32.34 4.47
N ALA A 147 -13.46 31.94 3.69
CA ALA A 147 -13.54 31.97 2.24
C ALA A 147 -14.64 31.03 1.69
N VAL A 148 -14.84 29.87 2.31
CA VAL A 148 -15.93 28.95 1.94
C VAL A 148 -17.29 29.53 2.33
N ARG A 149 -17.43 30.05 3.56
CA ARG A 149 -18.69 30.62 4.07
C ARG A 149 -19.14 31.86 3.30
N SER A 150 -18.20 32.68 2.86
CA SER A 150 -18.48 33.89 2.05
C SER A 150 -18.81 33.59 0.59
N HIS A 151 -18.66 32.34 0.14
CA HIS A 151 -18.95 31.95 -1.24
C HIS A 151 -20.46 31.80 -1.46
N ARG A 152 -21.07 32.78 -2.15
CA ARG A 152 -22.53 32.88 -2.34
C ARG A 152 -23.19 31.61 -2.86
N SER A 153 -22.58 30.95 -3.86
CA SER A 153 -23.13 29.71 -4.43
C SER A 153 -23.12 28.56 -3.42
N PHE A 154 -22.09 28.46 -2.57
CA PHE A 154 -22.01 27.40 -1.57
C PHE A 154 -23.01 27.64 -0.44
N ALA A 155 -23.12 28.89 0.01
CA ALA A 155 -24.11 29.29 1.01
C ALA A 155 -25.54 28.98 0.55
N TRP A 156 -25.89 29.36 -0.69
CA TRP A 156 -27.21 29.09 -1.26
C TRP A 156 -27.49 27.58 -1.39
N ARG A 157 -26.55 26.80 -1.95
CA ARG A 157 -26.70 25.33 -2.08
C ARG A 157 -26.81 24.64 -0.73
N SER A 158 -26.06 25.09 0.28
CA SER A 158 -26.17 24.58 1.64
C SER A 158 -27.53 24.84 2.26
N GLN A 159 -28.14 26.01 1.99
CA GLN A 159 -29.49 26.32 2.47
C GLN A 159 -30.56 25.47 1.79
N MET A 160 -30.46 25.25 0.49
CA MET A 160 -31.41 24.40 -0.25
C MET A 160 -31.43 22.97 0.30
N LEU A 161 -30.25 22.39 0.60
CA LEU A 161 -30.15 21.06 1.18
C LEU A 161 -30.83 20.94 2.56
N VAL A 162 -30.77 21.99 3.39
CA VAL A 162 -31.44 22.01 4.70
C VAL A 162 -32.96 22.05 4.54
N ILE A 163 -33.46 22.80 3.56
CA ILE A 163 -34.90 22.90 3.28
C ILE A 163 -35.45 21.57 2.74
N GLU A 164 -34.74 20.95 1.80
CA GLU A 164 -35.13 19.65 1.23
C GLU A 164 -35.15 18.53 2.29
N GLY A 165 -34.19 18.54 3.22
CA GLY A 165 -34.14 17.59 4.33
C GLY A 165 -35.18 17.83 5.43
N ALA A 166 -35.76 19.02 5.54
CA ALA A 166 -36.82 19.33 6.51
C ALA A 166 -38.24 19.00 6.00
N ILE A 167 -38.38 18.78 4.69
CA ILE A 167 -39.65 18.46 4.02
C ILE A 167 -39.81 16.94 3.80
N SER A 168 -38.73 16.18 3.96
CA SER A 168 -38.71 14.70 3.87
C SER A 168 -39.03 14.04 5.21
#